data_AF-A0A655ETN9-F1
#
_entry.id   AF-A0A655ETN9-F1
#
_cell.length_a   1.000
_cell.length_b   1.000
_cell.length_c   1.000
_cell.angle_alpha   90.00
_cell.angle_beta   90.00
_cell.angle_gamma   90.00
#
_symmetry.space_group_name_H-M   'P 1'
#
loop_
_entity.id
_entity.type
_entity.pdbx_description
1 polymer ?
#
loop_
_entity_poly.entity_id
_entity_poly.type
_entity_poly.pdbx_seq_one_letter_code
_entity_poly.pdbx_strand_id
1 'polypeptide(L)'
;MFGPIAITYNIKGVSTLNLDGPTTAKIFNGTITVWNDPQIQALNSGTDLPPTPISVIFRSDKSGTSDNFQKYLDGASNGAWGKGASETFNGGVGVGASGNNGTSALLQTTDGSITYNEWSFAVGKQLNMAQIITSAGPDPVAITTESVGKTIAGAKIMGQGNDLVLDTSSFYRPTQPGSYPIVLATYEIVCSKYPDATTGTAVRAFMQAAIGPGQEGLDQYGSIPLPKSFQAKLAAAVNAIS
;
A
#
# COMPACT_ATOMS: atom_id res chain seq x y z
N MET A 1 -5.35 9.71 -6.62
CA MET A 1 -5.35 8.30 -7.08
C MET A 1 -5.23 7.38 -5.87
N PHE A 2 -5.48 6.09 -6.03
CA PHE A 2 -5.17 5.10 -4.99
C PHE A 2 -3.94 4.28 -5.39
N GLY A 3 -2.98 4.17 -4.47
CA GLY A 3 -1.76 3.41 -4.63
C GLY A 3 -1.80 2.17 -3.74
N PRO A 4 -1.88 0.95 -4.29
CA PRO A 4 -1.69 -0.25 -3.51
C PRO A 4 -0.25 -0.32 -2.98
N ILE A 5 -0.06 -0.85 -1.78
CA ILE A 5 1.26 -1.14 -1.24
C ILE A 5 1.45 -2.64 -1.31
N ALA A 6 2.41 -3.08 -2.13
CA ALA A 6 2.81 -4.46 -2.21
C ALA A 6 3.79 -4.82 -1.09
N ILE A 7 3.55 -5.94 -0.43
CA ILE A 7 4.60 -6.64 0.33
C ILE A 7 5.43 -7.40 -0.70
N THR A 8 6.66 -6.96 -0.91
CA THR A 8 7.58 -7.55 -1.90
C THR A 8 8.65 -8.36 -1.19
N TYR A 9 9.08 -9.45 -1.83
CA TYR A 9 10.04 -10.37 -1.23
C TYR A 9 11.05 -10.89 -2.25
N ASN A 10 12.18 -11.39 -1.76
CA ASN A 10 13.18 -12.11 -2.53
C ASN A 10 13.67 -13.32 -1.73
N ILE A 11 13.20 -14.50 -2.11
CA ILE A 11 13.54 -15.77 -1.46
C ILE A 11 13.88 -16.75 -2.56
N LYS A 12 15.12 -17.24 -2.62
CA LYS A 12 15.51 -18.21 -3.65
C LYS A 12 14.62 -19.45 -3.61
N GLY A 13 14.12 -19.84 -4.79
CA GLY A 13 13.29 -21.04 -4.96
C GLY A 13 11.82 -20.87 -4.60
N VAL A 14 11.39 -19.69 -4.13
CA VAL A 14 9.99 -19.41 -3.76
C VAL A 14 9.38 -18.43 -4.76
N SER A 15 8.36 -18.86 -5.50
CA SER A 15 7.65 -18.05 -6.49
C SER A 15 6.29 -17.55 -6.02
N THR A 16 5.71 -18.19 -4.99
CA THR A 16 4.43 -17.81 -4.40
C THR A 16 4.61 -17.73 -2.89
N LEU A 17 4.09 -16.66 -2.29
CA LEU A 17 4.09 -16.45 -0.86
C LEU A 17 2.75 -15.83 -0.47
N ASN A 18 2.09 -16.43 0.51
CA ASN A 18 0.88 -15.95 1.15
C ASN A 18 1.23 -15.47 2.55
N LEU A 19 0.70 -14.31 2.92
CA LEU A 19 0.83 -13.75 4.27
C LEU A 19 -0.52 -13.25 4.75
N ASP A 20 -0.70 -13.20 6.07
CA ASP A 20 -1.82 -12.52 6.72
C ASP A 20 -1.31 -11.34 7.57
N GLY A 21 -2.23 -10.54 8.10
CA GLY A 21 -1.90 -9.39 8.95
C GLY A 21 -1.04 -9.77 10.17
N PRO A 22 -1.44 -10.76 10.99
CA PRO A 22 -0.67 -11.18 12.17
C PRO A 22 0.75 -11.68 11.85
N THR A 23 0.92 -12.52 10.84
CA THR A 23 2.22 -13.09 10.45
C THR A 23 3.11 -11.99 9.86
N THR A 24 2.55 -11.12 9.01
CA THR A 24 3.28 -9.95 8.49
C THR A 24 3.79 -9.06 9.62
N ALA A 25 2.94 -8.74 10.60
CA ALA A 25 3.36 -7.92 11.74
C ALA A 25 4.50 -8.54 12.54
N LYS A 26 4.45 -9.86 12.77
CA LYS A 26 5.51 -10.61 13.46
C LYS A 26 6.82 -10.66 12.68
N ILE A 27 6.77 -10.68 11.36
CA ILE A 27 7.97 -10.55 10.52
C ILE A 27 8.58 -9.16 10.69
N PHE A 28 7.78 -8.11 10.50
CA PHE A 28 8.28 -6.74 10.50
C PHE A 28 8.65 -6.20 11.89
N ASN A 29 8.21 -6.85 12.99
CA ASN A 29 8.63 -6.52 14.35
C ASN A 29 9.77 -7.42 14.87
N GLY A 30 10.25 -8.37 14.06
CA GLY A 30 11.35 -9.26 14.41
C GLY A 30 11.00 -10.48 15.27
N THR A 31 9.72 -10.76 15.51
CA THR A 31 9.29 -11.97 16.23
C THR A 31 9.48 -13.23 15.38
N ILE A 32 9.20 -13.16 14.07
CA ILE A 32 9.48 -14.24 13.12
C ILE A 32 10.73 -13.86 12.34
N THR A 33 11.77 -14.68 12.43
CA THR A 33 13.12 -14.37 11.92
C THR A 33 13.61 -15.32 10.83
N VAL A 34 12.84 -16.34 10.46
CA VAL A 34 13.21 -17.35 9.46
C VAL A 34 12.01 -17.71 8.59
N TRP A 35 12.23 -17.96 7.29
CA TRP A 35 11.15 -18.20 6.33
C TRP A 35 10.39 -19.50 6.53
N ASN A 36 11.02 -20.53 7.06
CA ASN A 36 10.36 -21.78 7.40
C ASN A 36 9.69 -21.77 8.79
N ASP A 37 9.40 -20.60 9.37
CA ASP A 37 8.63 -20.52 10.61
C ASP A 37 7.27 -21.23 10.47
N PRO A 38 6.81 -22.00 11.47
CA PRO A 38 5.55 -22.73 11.40
C PRO A 38 4.33 -21.87 11.05
N GLN A 39 4.31 -20.59 11.44
CA GLN A 39 3.20 -19.69 11.10
C GLN A 39 3.21 -19.32 9.62
N ILE A 40 4.38 -19.11 9.01
CA ILE A 40 4.48 -18.85 7.57
C ILE A 40 4.15 -20.14 6.79
N GLN A 41 4.66 -21.29 7.23
CA GLN A 41 4.36 -22.59 6.60
C GLN A 41 2.86 -22.90 6.58
N ALA A 42 2.15 -22.60 7.67
CA ALA A 42 0.71 -22.85 7.76
C ALA A 42 -0.09 -22.10 6.65
N LEU A 43 0.34 -20.90 6.27
CA LEU A 43 -0.27 -20.10 5.21
C LEU A 43 0.13 -20.54 3.78
N ASN A 44 1.16 -21.37 3.67
CA ASN A 44 1.83 -21.73 2.41
C ASN A 44 1.92 -23.25 2.25
N SER A 45 0.84 -23.96 2.57
CA SER A 45 0.78 -25.42 2.46
C SER A 45 1.16 -25.87 1.04
N GLY A 46 2.17 -26.75 0.94
CA GLY A 46 2.69 -27.24 -0.34
C GLY A 46 3.81 -26.39 -0.97
N THR A 47 4.26 -25.32 -0.29
CA THR A 47 5.46 -24.57 -0.68
C THR A 47 6.61 -24.91 0.26
N ASP A 48 7.73 -25.36 -0.31
CA ASP A 48 8.95 -25.64 0.45
C ASP A 48 9.66 -24.33 0.83
N LEU A 49 9.32 -23.80 2.01
CA LEU A 49 9.95 -22.58 2.53
C LEU A 49 11.34 -22.90 3.12
N PRO A 50 12.40 -22.18 2.72
CA PRO A 50 13.75 -22.47 3.17
C PRO A 50 14.01 -21.99 4.61
N PRO A 51 14.99 -22.56 5.33
CA PRO A 51 15.43 -22.06 6.64
C PRO A 51 16.27 -20.76 6.53
N THR A 52 16.08 -19.98 5.47
CA THR A 52 16.80 -18.72 5.24
C THR A 52 16.34 -17.68 6.26
N PRO A 53 17.26 -16.95 6.93
CA PRO A 53 16.90 -15.83 7.79
C PRO A 53 16.12 -14.76 7.04
N ILE A 54 15.16 -14.13 7.72
CA ILE A 54 14.39 -13.02 7.16
C ILE A 54 15.19 -11.72 7.31
N SER A 55 15.41 -11.04 6.18
CA SER A 55 16.00 -9.70 6.14
C SER A 55 14.93 -8.65 5.87
N VAL A 56 14.40 -8.02 6.92
CA VAL A 56 13.48 -6.88 6.77
C VAL A 56 14.25 -5.70 6.17
N ILE A 57 13.69 -5.12 5.10
CA ILE A 57 14.14 -3.86 4.53
C ILE A 57 13.03 -2.84 4.75
N PHE A 58 13.39 -1.66 5.25
CA PHE A 58 12.45 -0.59 5.53
C PHE A 58 12.89 0.73 4.88
N ARG A 59 11.99 1.70 4.82
CA ARG A 59 12.29 3.05 4.31
C ARG A 59 13.05 3.87 5.36
N SER A 60 14.26 4.31 5.05
CA SER A 60 15.06 5.14 5.96
C SER A 60 14.60 6.60 6.02
N ASP A 61 13.88 7.05 5.01
CA ASP A 61 13.29 8.38 4.91
C ASP A 61 11.83 8.41 5.39
N LYS A 62 11.35 9.61 5.78
CA LYS A 62 9.93 9.83 6.11
C LYS A 62 9.07 9.49 4.91
N SER A 63 8.09 8.62 5.11
CA SER A 63 7.35 8.01 4.01
C SER A 63 5.89 7.77 4.35
N GLY A 64 5.00 8.30 3.51
CA GLY A 64 3.57 7.95 3.57
C GLY A 64 3.32 6.45 3.31
N THR A 65 4.19 5.77 2.54
CA THR A 65 4.13 4.30 2.37
C THR A 65 4.42 3.60 3.70
N SER A 66 5.40 4.07 4.47
CA SER A 66 5.70 3.53 5.81
C SER A 66 4.54 3.75 6.78
N ASP A 67 3.94 4.94 6.76
CA ASP A 67 2.81 5.26 7.61
C ASP A 67 1.60 4.35 7.31
N ASN A 68 1.19 4.26 6.05
CA ASN A 68 0.04 3.45 5.65
C ASN A 68 0.28 1.94 5.83
N PHE A 69 1.50 1.45 5.55
CA PHE A 69 1.85 0.05 5.79
C PHE A 69 1.75 -0.29 7.29
N GLN A 70 2.26 0.59 8.17
CA GLN A 70 2.18 0.36 9.61
C GLN A 70 0.76 0.51 10.15
N LYS A 71 -0.09 1.39 9.59
CA LYS A 71 -1.53 1.44 9.91
C LYS A 71 -2.22 0.13 9.55
N TYR A 72 -1.88 -0.48 8.41
CA TYR A 72 -2.35 -1.82 8.08
C TYR A 72 -1.87 -2.85 9.11
N LEU A 73 -0.59 -2.86 9.48
CA LEU A 73 -0.09 -3.78 10.51
C LEU A 73 -0.84 -3.60 11.83
N ASP A 74 -1.06 -2.36 12.26
CA ASP A 74 -1.78 -2.06 13.50
C ASP A 74 -3.23 -2.57 13.46
N GLY A 75 -3.97 -2.29 12.39
CA GLY A 75 -5.38 -2.67 12.24
C GLY A 75 -5.62 -4.16 11.94
N ALA A 76 -4.74 -4.80 11.18
CA ALA A 76 -4.94 -6.16 10.68
C ALA A 76 -4.31 -7.24 11.56
N SER A 77 -3.33 -6.91 12.40
CA SER A 77 -2.50 -7.92 13.10
C SER A 77 -3.11 -8.54 14.35
N ASN A 78 -4.33 -8.16 14.74
CA ASN A 78 -4.93 -8.55 16.01
C ASN A 78 -4.01 -8.26 17.22
N GLY A 79 -3.30 -7.13 17.18
CA GLY A 79 -2.38 -6.70 18.24
C GLY A 79 -0.96 -7.25 18.15
N ALA A 80 -0.64 -8.10 17.17
CA ALA A 80 0.72 -8.62 17.02
C ALA A 80 1.75 -7.53 16.62
N TRP A 81 1.32 -6.42 16.01
CA TRP A 81 2.21 -5.32 15.67
C TRP A 81 2.67 -4.55 16.91
N GLY A 82 1.75 -3.87 17.61
CA GLY A 82 2.02 -3.22 18.89
C GLY A 82 3.04 -2.07 18.86
N LYS A 83 3.38 -1.53 17.68
CA LYS A 83 4.34 -0.41 17.52
C LYS A 83 3.70 0.92 17.08
N GLY A 84 2.39 0.92 16.80
CA GLY A 84 1.71 2.07 16.19
C GLY A 84 2.22 2.38 14.77
N ALA A 85 1.78 3.50 14.21
CA ALA A 85 2.15 3.94 12.85
C ALA A 85 2.76 5.33 12.86
N SER A 86 3.74 5.55 11.98
CA SER A 86 4.30 6.86 11.69
C SER A 86 4.95 6.88 10.30
N GLU A 87 5.35 8.05 9.81
CA GLU A 87 6.14 8.17 8.58
C GLU A 87 7.53 7.50 8.69
N THR A 88 8.01 7.26 9.91
CA THR A 88 9.22 6.48 10.20
C THR A 88 8.85 5.05 10.58
N PHE A 89 9.70 4.08 10.24
CA PHE A 89 9.45 2.68 10.54
C PHE A 89 9.70 2.36 12.02
N ASN A 90 8.71 1.78 12.71
CA ASN A 90 8.75 1.50 14.14
C ASN A 90 9.07 0.02 14.48
N GLY A 91 9.30 -0.84 13.48
CA GLY A 91 9.49 -2.28 13.69
C GLY A 91 10.74 -2.63 14.50
N GLY A 92 11.75 -1.76 14.50
CA GLY A 92 12.97 -1.92 15.30
C GLY A 92 13.96 -2.97 14.80
N VAL A 93 13.70 -3.56 13.63
CA VAL A 93 14.56 -4.55 12.98
C VAL A 93 14.78 -4.23 11.51
N GLY A 94 15.78 -4.85 10.91
CA GLY A 94 16.07 -4.74 9.49
C GLY A 94 17.03 -3.61 9.12
N VAL A 95 17.14 -3.35 7.81
CA VAL A 95 18.04 -2.35 7.23
C VAL A 95 17.24 -1.29 6.48
N GLY A 96 17.59 -0.03 6.70
CA GLY A 96 16.95 1.12 6.05
C GLY A 96 17.54 1.41 4.68
N ALA A 97 16.69 1.66 3.69
CA ALA A 97 17.09 2.19 2.38
C ALA A 97 16.16 3.35 1.97
N SER A 98 16.72 4.30 1.20
CA SER A 98 16.00 5.53 0.85
C SER A 98 15.05 5.33 -0.32
N GLY A 99 13.80 5.76 -0.16
CA GLY A 99 12.80 5.73 -1.23
C GLY A 99 12.35 4.32 -1.64
N ASN A 100 11.29 4.22 -2.44
CA ASN A 100 10.89 2.94 -3.04
C ASN A 100 12.00 2.36 -3.93
N ASN A 101 12.75 3.22 -4.65
CA ASN A 101 13.86 2.77 -5.48
C ASN A 101 14.96 2.07 -4.68
N GLY A 102 15.37 2.64 -3.55
CA GLY A 102 16.43 2.07 -2.72
C GLY A 102 16.00 0.76 -2.07
N THR A 103 14.78 0.71 -1.49
CA THR A 103 14.28 -0.52 -0.87
C THR A 103 14.08 -1.64 -1.89
N SER A 104 13.52 -1.35 -3.07
CA SER A 104 13.37 -2.34 -4.13
C SER A 104 14.70 -2.82 -4.70
N ALA A 105 15.70 -1.94 -4.87
CA ALA A 105 17.01 -2.34 -5.35
C ALA A 105 17.72 -3.26 -4.35
N LEU A 106 17.67 -2.93 -3.05
CA LEU A 106 18.26 -3.75 -2.00
C LEU A 106 17.54 -5.11 -1.88
N LEU A 107 16.21 -5.13 -2.03
CA LEU A 107 15.42 -6.36 -2.06
C LEU A 107 15.93 -7.32 -3.13
N GLN A 108 16.11 -6.84 -4.37
CA GLN A 108 16.52 -7.67 -5.51
C GLN A 108 17.88 -8.36 -5.30
N THR A 109 18.79 -7.75 -4.53
CA THR A 109 20.14 -8.30 -4.28
C THR A 109 20.26 -9.07 -2.97
N THR A 110 19.22 -9.09 -2.14
CA THR A 110 19.28 -9.67 -0.79
C THR A 110 18.37 -10.89 -0.71
N ASP A 111 18.95 -12.08 -0.67
CA ASP A 111 18.20 -13.33 -0.46
C ASP A 111 17.58 -13.35 0.96
N GLY A 112 16.38 -13.90 1.06
CA GLY A 112 15.59 -13.90 2.28
C GLY A 112 14.98 -12.54 2.64
N SER A 113 15.02 -11.54 1.77
CA SER A 113 14.54 -10.20 2.10
C SER A 113 13.04 -10.00 1.87
N ILE A 114 12.48 -9.06 2.63
CA ILE A 114 11.09 -8.61 2.53
C ILE A 114 11.01 -7.10 2.78
N THR A 115 10.17 -6.40 2.02
CA THR A 115 9.89 -4.97 2.17
C THR A 115 8.44 -4.66 1.82
N TYR A 116 8.06 -3.40 1.99
CA TYR A 116 6.81 -2.83 1.49
C TYR A 116 7.14 -1.76 0.43
N ASN A 117 6.54 -1.88 -0.75
CA ASN A 117 6.74 -0.96 -1.87
C ASN A 117 5.41 -0.50 -2.44
N GLU A 118 5.38 0.72 -2.98
CA GLU A 118 4.26 1.12 -3.83
C GLU A 118 4.20 0.22 -5.08
N TRP A 119 3.00 -0.15 -5.51
CA TRP A 119 2.78 -1.18 -6.53
C TRP A 119 3.42 -0.86 -7.88
N SER A 120 3.49 0.41 -8.29
CA SER A 120 4.19 0.81 -9.52
C SER A 120 5.67 0.40 -9.53
N PHE A 121 6.34 0.46 -8.38
CA PHE A 121 7.74 0.03 -8.26
C PHE A 121 7.86 -1.49 -8.30
N ALA A 122 6.93 -2.21 -7.68
CA ALA A 122 6.88 -3.66 -7.73
C ALA A 122 6.66 -4.17 -9.15
N VAL A 123 5.71 -3.59 -9.89
CA VAL A 123 5.43 -3.89 -11.30
C VAL A 123 6.63 -3.51 -12.17
N GLY A 124 7.10 -2.26 -12.07
CA GLY A 124 8.16 -1.73 -12.93
C GLY A 124 9.51 -2.46 -12.76
N LYS A 125 9.78 -3.02 -11.58
CA LYS A 125 10.97 -3.83 -11.29
C LYS A 125 10.73 -5.34 -11.31
N GLN A 126 9.51 -5.78 -11.64
CA GLN A 126 9.12 -7.19 -11.69
C GLN A 126 9.43 -7.94 -10.39
N LEU A 127 9.13 -7.32 -9.26
CA LEU A 127 9.38 -7.90 -7.93
C LEU A 127 8.34 -8.97 -7.62
N ASN A 128 8.75 -10.01 -6.89
CA ASN A 128 7.79 -10.95 -6.32
C ASN A 128 6.96 -10.24 -5.25
N MET A 129 5.64 -10.46 -5.29
CA MET A 129 4.67 -9.84 -4.39
C MET A 129 3.92 -10.93 -3.64
N ALA A 130 3.79 -10.76 -2.32
CA ALA A 130 3.00 -11.67 -1.50
C ALA A 130 1.51 -11.45 -1.76
N GLN A 131 0.74 -12.54 -1.77
CA GLN A 131 -0.72 -12.48 -1.73
C GLN A 131 -1.18 -12.41 -0.28
N ILE A 132 -2.27 -11.67 -0.05
CA ILE A 132 -2.70 -11.33 1.31
C ILE A 132 -3.99 -12.06 1.67
N ILE A 133 -3.92 -12.92 2.68
CA ILE A 133 -5.11 -13.51 3.31
C ILE A 133 -5.70 -12.45 4.25
N THR A 134 -7.01 -12.24 4.15
CA THR A 134 -7.70 -11.13 4.83
C THR A 134 -8.75 -11.63 5.81
N SER A 135 -9.32 -10.73 6.61
CA SER A 135 -10.47 -11.04 7.47
C SER A 135 -11.74 -11.43 6.70
N ALA A 136 -11.78 -11.22 5.39
CA ALA A 136 -12.94 -11.53 4.56
C ALA A 136 -13.02 -13.00 4.12
N GLY A 137 -11.96 -13.79 4.30
CA GLY A 137 -11.95 -15.19 3.91
C GLY A 137 -10.54 -15.80 3.83
N PRO A 138 -10.46 -17.12 3.61
CA PRO A 138 -9.20 -17.86 3.62
C PRO A 138 -8.37 -17.67 2.33
N ASP A 139 -9.00 -17.21 1.25
CA ASP A 139 -8.35 -17.12 -0.05
C ASP A 139 -7.33 -15.96 -0.08
N PRO A 140 -6.07 -16.22 -0.51
CA PRO A 140 -5.07 -15.17 -0.69
C PRO A 140 -5.49 -14.20 -1.81
N VAL A 141 -5.33 -12.90 -1.56
CA VAL A 141 -5.71 -11.84 -2.49
C VAL A 141 -4.47 -11.18 -3.08
N ALA A 142 -4.33 -11.24 -4.40
CA ALA A 142 -3.33 -10.50 -5.15
C ALA A 142 -3.77 -9.04 -5.43
N ILE A 143 -2.81 -8.17 -5.74
CA ILE A 143 -3.12 -6.81 -6.19
C ILE A 143 -3.62 -6.85 -7.63
N THR A 144 -4.86 -6.43 -7.84
CA THR A 144 -5.44 -6.19 -9.17
C THR A 144 -6.37 -4.98 -9.11
N THR A 145 -6.74 -4.43 -10.26
CA THR A 145 -7.75 -3.36 -10.33
C THR A 145 -9.07 -3.78 -9.68
N GLU A 146 -9.45 -5.05 -9.81
CA GLU A 146 -10.66 -5.59 -9.18
C GLU A 146 -10.53 -5.69 -7.65
N SER A 147 -9.44 -6.30 -7.14
CA SER A 147 -9.30 -6.51 -5.69
C SER A 147 -9.14 -5.21 -4.92
N VAL A 148 -8.45 -4.23 -5.51
CA VAL A 148 -8.30 -2.90 -4.93
C VAL A 148 -9.60 -2.10 -5.09
N GLY A 149 -10.29 -2.23 -6.22
CA GLY A 149 -11.59 -1.60 -6.44
C GLY A 149 -12.63 -2.00 -5.40
N LYS A 150 -12.67 -3.29 -5.01
CA LYS A 150 -13.51 -3.80 -3.91
C LYS A 150 -13.21 -3.09 -2.59
N THR A 151 -11.93 -2.94 -2.25
CA THR A 151 -11.51 -2.20 -1.04
C THR A 151 -11.94 -0.74 -1.08
N ILE A 152 -11.68 -0.03 -2.18
CA ILE A 152 -11.97 1.40 -2.29
C ILE A 152 -13.48 1.67 -2.28
N ALA A 153 -14.31 0.74 -2.73
CA ALA A 153 -15.76 0.88 -2.65
C ALA A 153 -16.27 1.08 -1.20
N GLY A 154 -15.51 0.64 -0.20
CA GLY A 154 -15.79 0.86 1.22
C GLY A 154 -15.32 2.20 1.79
N ALA A 155 -14.59 3.03 1.03
CA ALA A 155 -14.08 4.31 1.51
C ALA A 155 -15.17 5.37 1.66
N LYS A 156 -15.03 6.21 2.70
CA LYS A 156 -15.94 7.32 2.98
C LYS A 156 -15.17 8.63 3.06
N ILE A 157 -15.73 9.70 2.52
CA ILE A 157 -15.16 11.05 2.68
C ILE A 157 -15.66 11.61 4.01
N MET A 158 -14.75 11.89 4.93
CA MET A 158 -15.06 12.49 6.23
C MET A 158 -14.85 14.00 6.26
N GLY A 159 -14.05 14.54 5.34
CA GLY A 159 -13.83 15.97 5.22
C GLY A 159 -15.09 16.75 4.79
N GLN A 160 -15.14 18.01 5.22
CA GLN A 160 -16.24 18.93 4.94
C GLN A 160 -15.93 19.84 3.75
N GLY A 161 -16.96 20.21 2.98
CA GLY A 161 -16.79 21.05 1.79
C GLY A 161 -15.81 20.43 0.79
N ASN A 162 -14.73 21.17 0.49
CA ASN A 162 -13.68 20.75 -0.43
C ASN A 162 -12.52 20.00 0.26
N ASP A 163 -12.62 19.76 1.56
CA ASP A 163 -11.71 18.86 2.25
C ASP A 163 -12.12 17.40 1.97
N LEU A 164 -11.22 16.65 1.33
CA LEU A 164 -11.52 15.32 0.79
C LEU A 164 -10.87 14.19 1.60
N VAL A 165 -10.58 14.41 2.89
CA VAL A 165 -10.05 13.35 3.76
C VAL A 165 -10.93 12.11 3.70
N LEU A 166 -10.28 10.98 3.41
CA LEU A 166 -10.88 9.65 3.38
C LEU A 166 -10.68 8.91 4.69
N ASP A 167 -11.75 8.26 5.14
CA ASP A 167 -11.65 7.15 6.09
C ASP A 167 -11.26 5.88 5.33
N THR A 168 -10.04 5.40 5.61
CA THR A 168 -9.49 4.16 5.08
C THR A 168 -9.40 3.06 6.14
N SER A 169 -9.95 3.28 7.35
CA SER A 169 -9.84 2.31 8.44
C SER A 169 -10.49 0.95 8.12
N SER A 170 -11.54 0.96 7.30
CA SER A 170 -12.21 -0.25 6.81
C SER A 170 -11.33 -1.11 5.89
N PHE A 171 -10.25 -0.56 5.33
CA PHE A 171 -9.40 -1.28 4.38
C PHE A 171 -8.59 -2.38 5.05
N TYR A 172 -8.16 -2.17 6.30
CA TYR A 172 -7.23 -3.07 6.99
C TYR A 172 -7.87 -4.41 7.35
N ARG A 173 -9.19 -4.42 7.53
CA ARG A 173 -10.00 -5.60 7.86
C ARG A 173 -11.24 -5.64 6.97
N PRO A 174 -11.07 -5.93 5.67
CA PRO A 174 -12.20 -5.96 4.76
C PRO A 174 -13.16 -7.07 5.16
N THR A 175 -14.46 -6.86 4.89
CA THR A 175 -15.51 -7.87 5.06
C THR A 175 -15.93 -8.49 3.74
N GLN A 176 -15.60 -7.84 2.61
CA GLN A 176 -15.89 -8.32 1.26
C GLN A 176 -14.77 -9.25 0.76
N PRO A 177 -15.06 -10.51 0.38
CA PRO A 177 -14.06 -11.43 -0.16
C PRO A 177 -13.36 -10.88 -1.41
N GLY A 178 -12.06 -11.16 -1.52
CA GLY A 178 -11.23 -10.71 -2.64
C GLY A 178 -10.82 -9.24 -2.59
N SER A 179 -10.98 -8.55 -1.45
CA SER A 179 -10.54 -7.16 -1.27
C SER A 179 -9.07 -7.10 -0.84
N TYR A 180 -8.24 -6.32 -1.52
CA TYR A 180 -6.82 -6.14 -1.15
C TYR A 180 -6.68 -5.09 -0.04
N PRO A 181 -6.07 -5.38 1.12
CA PRO A 181 -6.24 -4.54 2.31
C PRO A 181 -5.24 -3.38 2.43
N ILE A 182 -4.15 -3.40 1.66
CA ILE A 182 -3.05 -2.42 1.82
C ILE A 182 -3.10 -1.39 0.69
N VAL A 183 -3.95 -0.38 0.89
CA VAL A 183 -4.21 0.66 -0.12
C VAL A 183 -4.07 2.03 0.51
N LEU A 184 -3.28 2.90 -0.12
CA LEU A 184 -3.13 4.29 0.28
C LEU A 184 -3.90 5.21 -0.67
N ALA A 185 -4.51 6.25 -0.11
CA ALA A 185 -5.02 7.37 -0.90
C ALA A 185 -3.90 8.40 -1.07
N THR A 186 -3.57 8.74 -2.33
CA THR A 186 -2.62 9.83 -2.63
C THR A 186 -3.40 11.12 -2.83
N TYR A 187 -2.97 12.16 -2.12
CA TYR A 187 -3.56 13.50 -2.15
C TYR A 187 -2.65 14.48 -2.87
N GLU A 188 -3.26 15.33 -3.69
CA GLU A 188 -2.63 16.56 -4.18
C GLU A 188 -3.13 17.71 -3.31
N ILE A 189 -2.21 18.45 -2.68
CA ILE A 189 -2.54 19.56 -1.79
C ILE A 189 -2.33 20.87 -2.56
N VAL A 190 -3.39 21.64 -2.73
CA VAL A 190 -3.39 22.92 -3.47
C VAL A 190 -4.05 24.02 -2.64
N CYS A 191 -3.68 25.27 -2.90
CA CYS A 191 -4.38 26.41 -2.30
C CYS A 191 -5.81 26.51 -2.85
N SER A 192 -6.79 26.79 -1.97
CA SER A 192 -8.16 27.07 -2.43
C SER A 192 -8.26 28.38 -3.21
N LYS A 193 -7.41 29.35 -2.87
CA LYS A 193 -7.28 30.63 -3.57
C LYS A 193 -5.81 31.01 -3.69
N TYR A 194 -5.37 31.30 -4.90
CA TYR A 194 -4.04 31.76 -5.22
C TYR A 194 -4.00 33.30 -5.22
N PRO A 195 -2.89 33.92 -4.76
CA PRO A 195 -2.71 35.37 -4.88
C PRO A 195 -2.67 35.84 -6.33
N ASP A 196 -2.06 35.04 -7.21
CA ASP A 196 -2.01 35.28 -8.65
C ASP A 196 -3.08 34.45 -9.39
N ALA A 197 -3.99 35.14 -10.07
CA ALA A 197 -5.15 34.52 -10.73
C ALA A 197 -4.77 33.63 -11.93
N THR A 198 -3.66 33.96 -12.61
CA THR A 198 -3.14 33.14 -13.72
C THR A 198 -2.63 31.80 -13.18
N THR A 199 -1.93 31.81 -12.06
CA THR A 199 -1.48 30.61 -11.35
C THR A 199 -2.68 29.78 -10.88
N GLY A 200 -3.70 30.40 -10.26
CA GLY A 200 -4.92 29.70 -9.84
C GLY A 200 -5.64 29.00 -11.01
N THR A 201 -5.72 29.68 -12.16
CA THR A 201 -6.25 29.10 -13.41
C THR A 201 -5.41 27.90 -13.89
N ALA A 202 -4.09 28.04 -13.90
CA ALA A 202 -3.19 26.97 -14.35
C ALA A 202 -3.26 25.73 -13.44
N VAL A 203 -3.27 25.91 -12.12
CA VAL A 203 -3.42 24.81 -11.15
C VAL A 203 -4.76 24.11 -11.31
N ARG A 204 -5.85 24.86 -11.47
CA ARG A 204 -7.18 24.28 -11.74
C ARG A 204 -7.17 23.43 -13.00
N ALA A 205 -6.61 23.94 -14.09
CA ALA A 205 -6.53 23.22 -15.36
C ALA A 205 -5.70 21.94 -15.25
N PHE A 206 -4.56 21.99 -14.56
CA PHE A 206 -3.74 20.81 -14.27
C PHE A 206 -4.54 19.76 -13.47
N MET A 207 -5.23 20.18 -12.41
CA MET A 207 -6.03 19.28 -11.58
C MET A 207 -7.20 18.67 -12.36
N GLN A 208 -7.87 19.44 -13.23
CA GLN A 208 -8.91 18.94 -14.13
C GLN A 208 -8.37 17.88 -15.09
N ALA A 209 -7.19 18.10 -15.66
CA ALA A 209 -6.53 17.11 -16.50
C ALA A 209 -6.20 15.83 -15.71
N ALA A 210 -5.69 15.96 -14.48
CA ALA A 210 -5.33 14.84 -13.62
C ALA A 210 -6.53 13.96 -13.23
N ILE A 211 -7.68 14.56 -12.89
CA ILE A 211 -8.90 13.82 -12.50
C ILE A 211 -9.76 13.38 -13.70
N GLY A 212 -9.46 13.90 -14.90
CA GLY A 212 -10.13 13.56 -16.16
C GLY A 212 -9.25 12.63 -17.01
N PRO A 213 -8.70 13.10 -18.16
CA PRO A 213 -7.89 12.26 -19.07
C PRO A 213 -6.71 11.55 -18.40
N GLY A 214 -6.12 12.14 -17.35
CA GLY A 214 -5.01 11.54 -16.59
C GLY A 214 -5.38 10.27 -15.81
N GLN A 215 -6.67 9.89 -15.76
CA GLN A 215 -7.11 8.62 -15.17
C GLN A 215 -7.03 7.43 -16.13
N GLU A 216 -6.81 7.66 -17.42
CA GLU A 216 -6.75 6.61 -18.44
C GLU A 216 -5.46 5.80 -18.32
N GLY A 217 -5.58 4.46 -18.23
CA GLY A 217 -4.45 3.54 -18.27
C GLY A 217 -3.54 3.52 -17.03
N LEU A 218 -3.93 4.16 -15.92
CA LEU A 218 -3.13 4.20 -14.68
C LEU A 218 -2.78 2.82 -14.12
N ASP A 219 -3.64 1.84 -14.33
CA ASP A 219 -3.48 0.46 -13.87
C ASP A 219 -2.27 -0.23 -14.50
N GLN A 220 -1.96 0.12 -15.76
CA GLN A 220 -0.75 -0.35 -16.45
C GLN A 220 0.54 0.13 -15.78
N TYR A 221 0.46 1.23 -15.04
CA TYR A 221 1.58 1.82 -14.31
C TYR A 221 1.51 1.56 -12.80
N GLY A 222 0.66 0.63 -12.35
CA GLY A 222 0.56 0.24 -10.95
C GLY A 222 -0.20 1.24 -10.08
N SER A 223 -1.11 2.03 -10.66
CA SER A 223 -2.00 2.94 -9.93
C SER A 223 -3.46 2.63 -10.21
N ILE A 224 -4.34 2.81 -9.24
CA ILE A 224 -5.76 2.52 -9.42
C ILE A 224 -6.53 3.82 -9.73
N PRO A 225 -7.28 3.86 -10.86
CA PRO A 225 -8.13 4.98 -11.20
C PRO A 225 -9.12 5.29 -10.08
N LEU A 226 -9.48 6.57 -9.97
CA LEU A 226 -10.48 7.03 -9.02
C LEU A 226 -11.85 6.40 -9.34
N PRO A 227 -12.54 5.79 -8.37
CA PRO A 227 -13.88 5.27 -8.60
C PRO A 227 -14.85 6.40 -8.96
N LYS A 228 -15.85 6.08 -9.78
CA LYS A 228 -16.88 7.03 -10.22
C LYS A 228 -17.58 7.75 -9.06
N SER A 229 -17.74 7.07 -7.92
CA SER A 229 -18.34 7.65 -6.71
C SER A 229 -17.58 8.86 -6.15
N PHE A 230 -16.27 8.97 -6.41
CA PHE A 230 -15.45 10.11 -5.96
C PHE A 230 -15.41 11.26 -6.97
N GLN A 231 -15.64 10.99 -8.26
CA GLN A 231 -15.42 11.94 -9.35
C GLN A 231 -16.23 13.23 -9.18
N ALA A 232 -17.51 13.13 -8.81
CA ALA A 232 -18.36 14.32 -8.66
C ALA A 232 -17.86 15.27 -7.56
N LYS A 233 -17.49 14.73 -6.39
CA LYS A 233 -17.00 15.55 -5.27
C LYS A 233 -15.59 16.10 -5.53
N LEU A 234 -14.74 15.33 -6.21
CA LEU A 234 -13.43 15.80 -6.68
C LEU A 234 -13.56 16.93 -7.71
N ALA A 235 -14.44 16.78 -8.70
CA ALA A 235 -14.68 17.80 -9.71
C ALA A 235 -15.19 19.10 -9.08
N ALA A 236 -16.09 19.01 -8.11
CA ALA A 236 -16.57 20.18 -7.36
C ALA A 236 -15.42 20.90 -6.62
N ALA A 237 -14.57 20.16 -5.90
CA ALA A 237 -13.42 20.72 -5.18
C ALA A 237 -12.39 21.36 -6.12
N VAL A 238 -12.05 20.66 -7.22
CA VAL A 238 -11.12 21.18 -8.23
C VAL A 238 -11.65 22.43 -8.89
N ASN A 239 -12.94 22.45 -9.27
CA ASN A 239 -13.54 23.62 -9.91
C ASN A 239 -13.64 24.84 -8.99
N ALA A 240 -13.54 24.66 -7.67
CA ALA A 240 -13.56 25.74 -6.68
C ALA A 240 -12.20 26.41 -6.44
N ILE A 241 -11.08 25.83 -6.93
CA ILE A 241 -9.75 26.47 -6.90
C ILE A 241 -9.87 27.84 -7.56
N SER A 242 -9.24 28.90 -7.07
CA SER A 242 -9.30 30.23 -7.71
C SER A 242 -7.98 30.97 -7.69
#